data_AF-A0AAE1ER72-F1
#
_entry.id   AF-A0AAE1ER72-F1
#
_cell.length_a   1.000
_cell.length_b   1.000
_cell.length_c   1.000
_cell.angle_alpha   90.00
_cell.angle_beta   90.00
_cell.angle_gamma   90.00
#
_symmetry.space_group_name_H-M   'P 1'
#
loop_
_entity.id
_entity.type
_entity.pdbx_description
1 polymer ?
#
loop_
_entity_poly.entity_id
_entity_poly.type
_entity_poly.pdbx_seq_one_letter_code
_entity_poly.pdbx_strand_id
1 'polypeptide(L)'
;MPPKKKGEKGKGKRGSKKTGSGRSQTLIDGVPLTSMTKEQLEGHVIRLRNELEREREERNYVQSELERVQRLWQVAAENLDNMRKELRHKDVEIGEAEEKHQQEISVYEQKMKHLMFTQENTLAQLQVESEEALVSLHKDCLTEEGQVAEQREDLRQQLRDAETNYLAIIANMRVDHSKALDSLREEFEAEALQMEAKSEKRIKALQNQLELRHKTELVAQEEKKNNFLATIISNHDKTFDEMKKYYTDITATNLKLITELKAELGEQKEREHKLEQEMGAAVTGRARLEEEVASLRKKLADSQRSVQRSQRHKESYMTSQAQLKVLKSEKEALQWELEVLKQKAETIESERKELYDHFVAVVGEVQQRSELRNIVLEKRLNQVSDHLEKKDAVLSEVLNAANLDPASFNQVSHQLERIVDEKNQVVNGLREEVATLRRMYTELMDKYQSAARKPPTSTNVTKLPNISV
;
A
#
# COMPACT_ATOMS: atom_id res chain seq x y z
N MET A 1 -99.82 -62.87 -10.51
CA MET A 1 -101.30 -62.93 -10.38
C MET A 1 -101.68 -63.00 -8.91
N PRO A 2 -102.65 -62.20 -8.45
CA PRO A 2 -103.80 -62.69 -7.71
C PRO A 2 -105.00 -62.71 -8.69
N PRO A 3 -106.21 -63.08 -8.27
CA PRO A 3 -106.72 -64.43 -8.39
C PRO A 3 -107.96 -64.49 -9.30
N LYS A 4 -108.43 -65.70 -9.68
CA LYS A 4 -109.82 -66.13 -9.39
C LYS A 4 -110.25 -67.44 -10.07
N LYS A 5 -111.12 -68.09 -9.30
CA LYS A 5 -112.40 -68.76 -9.67
C LYS A 5 -112.38 -70.28 -9.74
N LYS A 6 -113.22 -70.87 -8.88
CA LYS A 6 -114.14 -71.95 -9.26
C LYS A 6 -115.49 -71.73 -8.60
N GLY A 7 -116.47 -71.40 -9.43
CA GLY A 7 -117.90 -71.59 -9.18
C GLY A 7 -118.43 -72.51 -10.29
N GLU A 8 -118.92 -73.67 -9.87
CA GLU A 8 -120.24 -74.25 -10.19
C GLU A 8 -120.78 -74.24 -11.64
N LYS A 9 -121.03 -75.43 -12.22
CA LYS A 9 -122.38 -76.06 -12.38
C LYS A 9 -122.41 -77.18 -13.43
N GLY A 10 -122.92 -78.34 -12.98
CA GLY A 10 -124.04 -79.10 -13.56
C GLY A 10 -124.01 -79.56 -15.03
N LYS A 11 -124.15 -80.89 -15.22
CA LYS A 11 -124.84 -81.46 -16.38
C LYS A 11 -125.71 -82.65 -15.97
N GLY A 12 -127.01 -82.51 -16.20
CA GLY A 12 -128.04 -83.53 -16.03
C GLY A 12 -127.97 -84.63 -17.11
N LYS A 13 -128.53 -85.78 -16.77
CA LYS A 13 -128.52 -87.04 -17.51
C LYS A 13 -129.89 -87.28 -18.16
N ARG A 14 -129.87 -87.77 -19.40
CA ARG A 14 -131.02 -88.11 -20.25
C ARG A 14 -131.78 -89.36 -19.78
N GLY A 15 -133.10 -89.37 -20.03
CA GLY A 15 -133.71 -90.33 -20.96
C GLY A 15 -134.73 -91.32 -20.39
N SER A 16 -135.90 -91.42 -21.05
CA SER A 16 -136.58 -92.70 -21.38
C SER A 16 -138.00 -92.52 -21.94
N LYS A 17 -138.23 -92.98 -23.18
CA LYS A 17 -139.36 -93.80 -23.74
C LYS A 17 -139.52 -93.49 -25.25
N LYS A 18 -139.18 -94.36 -26.22
CA LYS A 18 -139.66 -95.71 -26.64
C LYS A 18 -141.08 -95.74 -27.24
N THR A 19 -141.11 -95.71 -28.58
CA THR A 19 -141.85 -96.57 -29.55
C THR A 19 -143.34 -96.89 -29.36
N GLY A 20 -144.14 -96.62 -30.39
CA GLY A 20 -145.50 -97.17 -30.58
C GLY A 20 -145.54 -98.50 -31.33
N SER A 21 -146.75 -99.07 -31.51
CA SER A 21 -147.21 -99.81 -32.72
C SER A 21 -148.50 -100.62 -32.46
N GLY A 22 -149.34 -100.72 -33.51
CA GLY A 22 -150.31 -101.80 -33.76
C GLY A 22 -151.59 -101.26 -34.42
N ARG A 23 -152.04 -101.69 -35.60
CA ARG A 23 -151.68 -102.78 -36.52
C ARG A 23 -152.44 -102.49 -37.84
N SER A 24 -151.78 -102.53 -39.00
CA SER A 24 -152.45 -102.48 -40.31
C SER A 24 -152.12 -103.73 -41.13
N GLN A 25 -153.09 -104.16 -41.92
CA GLN A 25 -153.10 -105.34 -42.77
C GLN A 25 -152.13 -105.16 -43.94
N THR A 26 -151.23 -106.13 -44.17
CA THR A 26 -150.20 -106.07 -45.22
C THR A 26 -150.79 -106.34 -46.61
N LEU A 27 -150.80 -105.30 -47.44
CA LEU A 27 -150.92 -105.37 -48.89
C LEU A 27 -149.51 -105.32 -49.48
N ILE A 28 -149.20 -106.14 -50.49
CA ILE A 28 -147.99 -106.00 -51.30
C ILE A 28 -148.45 -105.49 -52.67
N ASP A 29 -148.01 -104.29 -53.04
CA ASP A 29 -148.38 -103.56 -54.28
C ASP A 29 -149.88 -103.52 -54.60
N GLY A 30 -150.70 -103.29 -53.58
CA GLY A 30 -152.12 -102.94 -53.76
C GLY A 30 -153.03 -104.06 -54.30
N VAL A 31 -152.52 -105.29 -54.46
CA VAL A 31 -153.29 -106.44 -54.97
C VAL A 31 -153.15 -107.65 -54.02
N PRO A 32 -154.25 -108.35 -53.68
CA PRO A 32 -154.19 -109.57 -52.88
C PRO A 32 -153.33 -110.65 -53.56
N LEU A 33 -152.45 -111.30 -52.82
CA LEU A 33 -151.54 -112.35 -53.33
C LEU A 33 -152.28 -113.50 -54.05
N THR A 34 -153.58 -113.65 -53.79
CA THR A 34 -154.45 -114.68 -54.38
C THR A 34 -154.89 -114.41 -55.82
N SER A 35 -154.58 -113.24 -56.40
CA SER A 35 -155.01 -112.87 -57.77
C SER A 35 -153.88 -112.59 -58.77
N MET A 36 -152.62 -112.84 -58.42
CA MET A 36 -151.46 -112.61 -59.30
C MET A 36 -151.07 -113.89 -60.06
N THR A 37 -150.79 -113.75 -61.35
CA THR A 37 -150.30 -114.86 -62.21
C THR A 37 -148.81 -115.12 -61.99
N LYS A 38 -148.33 -116.35 -62.23
CA LYS A 38 -146.94 -116.78 -61.96
C LYS A 38 -145.88 -115.85 -62.56
N GLU A 39 -146.06 -115.40 -63.80
CA GLU A 39 -145.13 -114.51 -64.50
C GLU A 39 -145.02 -113.11 -63.84
N GLN A 40 -146.12 -112.60 -63.28
CA GLN A 40 -146.13 -111.30 -62.58
C GLN A 40 -145.38 -111.37 -61.26
N LEU A 41 -145.45 -112.51 -60.56
CA LEU A 41 -144.66 -112.75 -59.34
C LEU A 41 -143.16 -112.87 -59.64
N GLU A 42 -142.79 -113.55 -60.74
CA GLU A 42 -141.38 -113.69 -61.14
C GLU A 42 -140.73 -112.35 -61.51
N GLY A 43 -141.43 -111.48 -62.26
CA GLY A 43 -140.93 -110.14 -62.58
C GLY A 43 -140.79 -109.22 -61.34
N HIS A 44 -141.66 -109.40 -60.35
CA HIS A 44 -141.57 -108.66 -59.07
C HIS A 44 -140.37 -109.10 -58.24
N VAL A 45 -140.11 -110.41 -58.18
CA VAL A 45 -138.91 -110.97 -57.55
C VAL A 45 -137.63 -110.45 -58.20
N ILE A 46 -137.58 -110.29 -59.53
CA ILE A 46 -136.40 -109.74 -60.22
C ILE A 46 -136.20 -108.26 -59.88
N ARG A 47 -137.25 -107.43 -59.87
CA ARG A 47 -137.13 -106.01 -59.48
C ARG A 47 -136.65 -105.84 -58.05
N LEU A 48 -137.24 -106.56 -57.10
CA LEU A 48 -136.81 -106.54 -55.70
C LEU A 48 -135.36 -107.02 -55.53
N ARG A 49 -134.90 -107.98 -56.34
CA ARG A 49 -133.49 -108.38 -56.36
C ARG A 49 -132.57 -107.28 -56.89
N ASN A 50 -132.94 -106.62 -57.98
CA ASN A 50 -132.15 -105.53 -58.54
C ASN A 50 -132.12 -104.31 -57.60
N GLU A 51 -133.23 -103.98 -56.95
CA GLU A 51 -133.30 -102.94 -55.91
C GLU A 51 -132.44 -103.30 -54.70
N LEU A 52 -132.48 -104.57 -54.26
CA LEU A 52 -131.62 -105.06 -53.19
C LEU A 52 -130.13 -104.99 -53.56
N GLU A 53 -129.77 -105.32 -54.81
CA GLU A 53 -128.40 -105.20 -55.32
C GLU A 53 -127.95 -103.73 -55.38
N ARG A 54 -128.79 -102.84 -55.89
CA ARG A 54 -128.52 -101.39 -55.90
C ARG A 54 -128.35 -100.84 -54.49
N GLU A 55 -129.24 -101.18 -53.55
CA GLU A 55 -129.08 -100.75 -52.15
C GLU A 55 -127.82 -101.33 -51.50
N ARG A 56 -127.37 -102.53 -51.91
CA ARG A 56 -126.10 -103.11 -51.47
C ARG A 56 -124.91 -102.33 -52.01
N GLU A 57 -124.94 -101.96 -53.29
CA GLU A 57 -123.90 -101.13 -53.93
C GLU A 57 -123.84 -99.73 -53.30
N GLU A 58 -124.99 -99.08 -53.09
CA GLU A 58 -125.08 -97.77 -52.44
C GLU A 58 -124.57 -97.84 -50.99
N ARG A 59 -124.92 -98.88 -50.23
CA ARG A 59 -124.37 -99.10 -48.87
C ARG A 59 -122.86 -99.30 -48.91
N ASN A 60 -122.34 -100.09 -49.84
CA ASN A 60 -120.90 -100.32 -49.98
C ASN A 60 -120.17 -99.03 -50.35
N TYR A 61 -120.72 -98.23 -51.26
CA TYR A 61 -120.17 -96.93 -51.63
C TYR A 61 -120.14 -95.97 -50.43
N VAL A 62 -121.26 -95.82 -49.72
CA VAL A 62 -121.35 -94.98 -48.51
C VAL A 62 -120.40 -95.46 -47.43
N GLN A 63 -120.23 -96.78 -47.26
CA GLN A 63 -119.28 -97.36 -46.32
C GLN A 63 -117.83 -97.02 -46.72
N SER A 64 -117.48 -97.13 -48.00
CA SER A 64 -116.15 -96.76 -48.50
C SER A 64 -115.86 -95.26 -48.35
N GLU A 65 -116.87 -94.40 -48.56
CA GLU A 65 -116.77 -92.95 -48.36
C GLU A 65 -116.64 -92.60 -46.88
N LEU A 66 -117.39 -93.28 -45.99
CA LEU A 66 -117.25 -93.13 -44.54
C LEU A 66 -115.83 -93.51 -44.09
N GLU A 67 -115.31 -94.64 -44.56
CA GLU A 67 -113.94 -95.07 -44.25
C GLU A 67 -112.88 -94.12 -44.82
N ARG A 68 -113.12 -93.53 -46.00
CA ARG A 68 -112.26 -92.51 -46.61
C ARG A 68 -112.25 -91.24 -45.76
N VAL A 69 -113.43 -90.74 -45.38
CA VAL A 69 -113.58 -89.56 -44.52
C VAL A 69 -112.99 -89.81 -43.13
N GLN A 70 -113.18 -91.00 -42.57
CA GLN A 70 -112.62 -91.38 -41.28
C GLN A 70 -111.08 -91.44 -41.32
N ARG A 71 -110.49 -92.00 -42.39
CA ARG A 71 -109.04 -91.95 -42.63
C ARG A 71 -108.53 -90.52 -42.77
N LEU A 72 -109.20 -89.68 -43.56
CA LEU A 72 -108.82 -88.27 -43.72
C LEU A 72 -108.90 -87.51 -42.38
N TRP A 73 -109.94 -87.77 -41.58
CA TRP A 73 -110.08 -87.19 -40.25
C TRP A 73 -109.00 -87.66 -39.29
N GLN A 74 -108.65 -88.95 -39.30
CA GLN A 74 -107.54 -89.50 -38.50
C GLN A 74 -106.22 -88.83 -38.87
N VAL A 75 -105.90 -88.74 -40.16
CA VAL A 75 -104.69 -88.06 -40.65
C VAL A 75 -104.69 -86.58 -40.27
N ALA A 76 -105.81 -85.87 -40.43
CA ALA A 76 -105.90 -84.47 -40.05
C ALA A 76 -105.76 -84.26 -38.53
N ALA A 77 -106.33 -85.16 -37.72
CA ALA A 77 -106.21 -85.13 -36.27
C ALA A 77 -104.77 -85.42 -35.81
N GLU A 78 -104.11 -86.41 -36.42
CA GLU A 78 -102.70 -86.72 -36.20
C GLU A 78 -101.79 -85.56 -36.60
N ASN A 79 -102.00 -84.97 -37.78
CA ASN A 79 -101.24 -83.80 -38.24
C ASN A 79 -101.41 -82.60 -37.30
N LEU A 80 -102.64 -82.36 -36.83
CA LEU A 80 -102.91 -81.30 -35.87
C LEU A 80 -102.25 -81.57 -34.51
N ASP A 81 -102.22 -82.82 -34.05
CA ASP A 81 -101.50 -83.19 -32.83
C ASP A 81 -99.97 -83.05 -33.00
N ASN A 82 -99.43 -83.44 -34.16
CA ASN A 82 -98.03 -83.26 -34.51
C ASN A 82 -97.63 -81.78 -34.54
N MET A 83 -98.40 -80.93 -35.22
CA MET A 83 -98.17 -79.48 -35.25
C MET A 83 -98.26 -78.83 -33.86
N ARG A 84 -99.17 -79.31 -33.01
CA ARG A 84 -99.23 -78.88 -31.60
C ARG A 84 -98.02 -79.34 -30.80
N LYS A 85 -97.49 -80.54 -31.05
CA LYS A 85 -96.24 -81.02 -30.45
C LYS A 85 -95.04 -80.19 -30.91
N GLU A 86 -94.95 -79.88 -32.20
CA GLU A 86 -93.90 -79.01 -32.77
C GLU A 86 -93.95 -77.59 -32.20
N LEU A 87 -95.13 -76.97 -32.10
CA LEU A 87 -95.28 -75.66 -31.47
C LEU A 87 -94.79 -75.68 -30.02
N ARG A 88 -95.18 -76.69 -29.23
CA ARG A 88 -94.69 -76.85 -27.85
C ARG A 88 -93.18 -77.04 -27.80
N HIS A 89 -92.60 -77.76 -28.77
CA HIS A 89 -91.15 -77.93 -28.85
C HIS A 89 -90.46 -76.60 -29.16
N LYS A 90 -91.00 -75.81 -30.10
CA LYS A 90 -90.50 -74.46 -30.42
C LYS A 90 -90.63 -73.50 -29.25
N ASP A 91 -91.71 -73.54 -28.48
CA ASP A 91 -91.85 -72.74 -27.26
C ASP A 91 -90.76 -73.08 -26.23
N VAL A 92 -90.42 -74.36 -26.09
CA VAL A 92 -89.31 -74.81 -25.23
C VAL A 92 -87.96 -74.36 -25.78
N GLU A 93 -87.71 -74.51 -27.09
CA GLU A 93 -86.48 -74.03 -27.73
C GLU A 93 -86.27 -72.52 -27.54
N ILE A 94 -87.33 -71.72 -27.66
CA ILE A 94 -87.30 -70.27 -27.42
C ILE A 94 -86.95 -70.00 -25.96
N GLY A 95 -87.61 -70.68 -25.01
CA GLY A 95 -87.30 -70.56 -23.59
C GLY A 95 -85.85 -70.90 -23.26
N GLU A 96 -85.33 -72.01 -23.80
CA GLU A 96 -83.93 -72.41 -23.63
C GLU A 96 -82.95 -71.38 -24.24
N ALA A 97 -83.29 -70.77 -25.38
CA ALA A 97 -82.47 -69.74 -26.01
C ALA A 97 -82.46 -68.43 -25.19
N GLU A 98 -83.63 -68.02 -24.66
CA GLU A 98 -83.74 -66.86 -23.77
C GLU A 98 -82.97 -67.08 -22.45
N GLU A 99 -83.06 -68.27 -21.85
CA GLU A 99 -82.30 -68.64 -20.65
C GLU A 99 -80.79 -68.60 -20.92
N LYS A 100 -80.32 -69.15 -22.05
CA LYS A 100 -78.91 -69.07 -22.45
C LYS A 100 -78.46 -67.62 -22.63
N HIS A 101 -79.25 -66.79 -23.29
CA HIS A 101 -78.92 -65.39 -23.48
C HIS A 101 -78.86 -64.61 -22.16
N GLN A 102 -79.79 -64.86 -21.23
CA GLN A 102 -79.75 -64.27 -19.89
C GLN A 102 -78.51 -64.70 -19.10
N GLN A 103 -78.11 -65.97 -19.21
CA GLN A 103 -76.86 -66.45 -18.62
C GLN A 103 -75.64 -65.76 -19.22
N GLU A 104 -75.59 -65.59 -20.54
CA GLU A 104 -74.52 -64.86 -21.22
C GLU A 104 -74.44 -63.40 -20.76
N ILE A 105 -75.57 -62.69 -20.68
CA ILE A 105 -75.64 -61.32 -20.14
C ILE A 105 -75.06 -61.29 -18.72
N SER A 106 -75.49 -62.20 -17.85
CA SER A 106 -75.00 -62.27 -16.47
C SER A 106 -73.49 -62.50 -16.40
N VAL A 107 -72.94 -63.38 -17.25
CA VAL A 107 -71.50 -63.61 -17.36
C VAL A 107 -70.77 -62.36 -17.85
N TYR A 108 -71.29 -61.66 -18.86
CA TYR A 108 -70.69 -60.41 -19.35
C TYR A 108 -70.74 -59.30 -18.30
N GLU A 109 -71.84 -59.16 -17.56
CA GLU A 109 -71.94 -58.23 -16.44
C GLU A 109 -70.90 -58.53 -15.35
N GLN A 110 -70.73 -59.80 -14.99
CA GLN A 110 -69.70 -60.22 -14.02
C GLN A 110 -68.29 -59.95 -14.53
N LYS A 111 -68.01 -60.23 -15.81
CA LYS A 111 -66.72 -59.90 -16.44
C LYS A 111 -66.44 -58.41 -16.44
N MET A 112 -67.44 -57.58 -16.74
CA MET A 112 -67.32 -56.12 -16.71
C MET A 112 -67.03 -55.64 -15.28
N LYS A 113 -67.78 -56.13 -14.28
CA LYS A 113 -67.54 -55.81 -12.86
C LYS A 113 -66.14 -56.21 -12.42
N HIS A 114 -65.68 -57.41 -12.79
CA HIS A 114 -64.33 -57.86 -12.49
C HIS A 114 -63.29 -56.97 -13.15
N LEU A 115 -63.46 -56.65 -14.44
CA LEU A 115 -62.53 -55.78 -15.17
C LEU A 115 -62.44 -54.39 -14.53
N MET A 116 -63.57 -53.76 -14.22
CA MET A 116 -63.62 -52.47 -13.53
C MET A 116 -62.91 -52.55 -12.17
N PHE A 117 -63.23 -53.55 -11.36
CA PHE A 117 -62.57 -53.73 -10.05
C PHE A 117 -61.06 -53.96 -10.19
N THR A 118 -60.62 -54.73 -11.19
CA THR A 118 -59.19 -54.92 -11.45
C THR A 118 -58.52 -53.62 -11.88
N GLN A 119 -59.15 -52.84 -12.77
CA GLN A 119 -58.62 -51.56 -13.21
C GLN A 119 -58.54 -50.55 -12.06
N GLU A 120 -59.61 -50.41 -11.27
CA GLU A 120 -59.64 -49.55 -10.08
C GLU A 120 -58.56 -49.95 -9.08
N ASN A 121 -58.39 -51.25 -8.80
CA ASN A 121 -57.30 -51.72 -7.93
C ASN A 121 -55.92 -51.44 -8.50
N THR A 122 -55.70 -51.66 -9.81
CA THR A 122 -54.40 -51.35 -10.43
C THR A 122 -54.09 -49.86 -10.38
N LEU A 123 -55.08 -49.00 -10.58
CA LEU A 123 -54.91 -47.55 -10.45
C LEU A 123 -54.60 -47.14 -9.01
N ALA A 124 -55.29 -47.73 -8.03
CA ALA A 124 -55.02 -47.49 -6.62
C ALA A 124 -53.61 -47.95 -6.22
N GLN A 125 -53.17 -49.12 -6.71
CA GLN A 125 -51.81 -49.63 -6.50
C GLN A 125 -50.76 -48.71 -7.11
N LEU A 126 -50.94 -48.29 -8.37
CA LEU A 126 -50.03 -47.35 -9.03
C LEU A 126 -49.97 -46.00 -8.32
N GLN A 127 -51.09 -45.51 -7.79
CA GLN A 127 -51.11 -44.30 -6.98
C GLN A 127 -50.27 -44.46 -5.71
N VAL A 128 -50.48 -45.55 -4.95
CA VAL A 128 -49.69 -45.85 -3.74
C VAL A 128 -48.20 -45.98 -4.07
N GLU A 129 -47.85 -46.76 -5.09
CA GLU A 129 -46.45 -46.93 -5.54
C GLU A 129 -45.82 -45.58 -5.94
N SER A 130 -46.59 -44.71 -6.61
CA SER A 130 -46.10 -43.38 -6.98
C SER A 130 -45.88 -42.46 -5.77
N GLU A 131 -46.79 -42.50 -4.79
CA GLU A 131 -46.67 -41.73 -3.55
C GLU A 131 -45.49 -42.23 -2.70
N GLU A 132 -45.31 -43.56 -2.58
CA GLU A 132 -44.18 -44.17 -1.89
C GLU A 132 -42.84 -43.81 -2.56
N ALA A 133 -42.77 -43.83 -3.89
CA ALA A 133 -41.59 -43.41 -4.63
C ALA A 133 -41.27 -41.92 -4.41
N LEU A 134 -42.28 -41.04 -4.39
CA LEU A 134 -42.09 -39.62 -4.09
C LEU A 134 -41.59 -39.39 -2.66
N VAL A 135 -42.14 -40.10 -1.68
CA VAL A 135 -41.71 -40.02 -0.28
C VAL A 135 -40.28 -40.53 -0.11
N SER A 136 -39.92 -41.64 -0.77
CA SER A 136 -38.55 -42.16 -0.76
C SER A 136 -37.58 -41.15 -1.35
N LEU A 137 -37.89 -40.60 -2.53
CA LEU A 137 -37.05 -39.59 -3.18
C LEU A 137 -36.89 -38.34 -2.31
N HIS A 138 -37.98 -37.86 -1.70
CA HIS A 138 -37.92 -36.72 -0.80
C HIS A 138 -37.00 -36.98 0.41
N LYS A 139 -37.09 -38.18 1.00
CA LYS A 139 -36.21 -38.60 2.09
C LYS A 139 -34.76 -38.64 1.66
N ASP A 140 -34.46 -39.19 0.48
CA ASP A 140 -33.10 -39.26 -0.05
C ASP A 140 -32.54 -37.84 -0.29
N CYS A 141 -33.32 -36.94 -0.90
CA CYS A 141 -32.92 -35.54 -1.05
C CYS A 141 -32.61 -34.87 0.29
N LEU A 142 -33.44 -35.06 1.32
CA LEU A 142 -33.17 -34.52 2.66
C LEU A 142 -31.88 -35.07 3.28
N THR A 143 -31.56 -36.35 3.04
CA THR A 143 -30.31 -36.92 3.52
C THR A 143 -29.09 -36.35 2.80
N GLU A 144 -29.17 -36.16 1.48
CA GLU A 144 -28.11 -35.52 0.69
C GLU A 144 -27.91 -34.05 1.11
N GLU A 145 -29.00 -33.30 1.31
CA GLU A 145 -28.94 -31.93 1.83
C GLU A 145 -28.26 -31.87 3.21
N GLY A 146 -28.58 -32.82 4.10
CA GLY A 146 -27.92 -32.96 5.40
C GLY A 146 -26.42 -33.20 5.28
N GLN A 147 -26.00 -34.14 4.42
CA GLN A 147 -24.58 -34.43 4.19
C GLN A 147 -23.82 -33.23 3.62
N VAL A 148 -24.42 -32.51 2.65
CA VAL A 148 -23.82 -31.30 2.08
C VAL A 148 -23.71 -30.21 3.14
N ALA A 149 -24.70 -30.07 4.02
CA ALA A 149 -24.65 -29.11 5.12
C ALA A 149 -23.53 -29.43 6.12
N GLU A 150 -23.35 -30.71 6.48
CA GLU A 150 -22.26 -31.17 7.35
C GLU A 150 -20.89 -30.91 6.70
N GLN A 151 -20.70 -31.33 5.44
CA GLN A 151 -19.46 -31.07 4.70
C GLN A 151 -19.12 -29.58 4.60
N ARG A 152 -20.15 -28.73 4.41
CA ARG A 152 -19.96 -27.27 4.38
C ARG A 152 -19.49 -26.74 5.73
N GLU A 153 -20.05 -27.21 6.85
CA GLU A 153 -19.59 -26.80 8.18
C GLU A 153 -18.18 -27.32 8.49
N ASP A 154 -17.85 -28.55 8.10
CA ASP A 154 -16.51 -29.11 8.24
C ASP A 154 -15.48 -28.29 7.45
N LEU A 155 -15.78 -27.94 6.20
CA LEU A 155 -14.91 -27.09 5.38
C LEU A 155 -14.75 -25.67 5.98
N ARG A 156 -15.83 -25.11 6.53
CA ARG A 156 -15.75 -23.82 7.25
C ARG A 156 -14.87 -23.92 8.48
N GLN A 157 -14.95 -25.01 9.22
CA GLN A 157 -14.10 -25.24 10.38
C GLN A 157 -12.64 -25.39 9.98
N GLN A 158 -12.35 -26.20 8.96
CA GLN A 158 -10.98 -26.35 8.42
C GLN A 158 -10.40 -25.03 7.93
N LEU A 159 -11.21 -24.17 7.31
CA LEU A 159 -10.78 -22.84 6.90
C LEU A 159 -10.41 -21.96 8.10
N ARG A 160 -11.26 -21.93 9.14
CA ARG A 160 -10.97 -21.20 10.40
C ARG A 160 -9.71 -21.72 11.08
N ASP A 161 -9.52 -23.03 11.12
CA ASP A 161 -8.34 -23.66 11.72
C ASP A 161 -7.08 -23.34 10.90
N ALA A 162 -7.17 -23.33 9.57
CA ALA A 162 -6.06 -22.91 8.71
C ALA A 162 -5.71 -21.43 8.90
N GLU A 163 -6.71 -20.53 8.94
CA GLU A 163 -6.51 -19.09 9.18
C GLU A 163 -5.83 -18.83 10.53
N THR A 164 -6.31 -19.47 11.60
CA THR A 164 -5.70 -19.35 12.93
C THR A 164 -4.26 -19.88 12.97
N ASN A 165 -3.99 -21.00 12.30
CA ASN A 165 -2.63 -21.52 12.16
C ASN A 165 -1.70 -20.56 11.39
N TYR A 166 -2.17 -19.96 10.28
CA TYR A 166 -1.38 -18.97 9.54
C TYR A 166 -1.11 -17.72 10.38
N LEU A 167 -2.10 -17.22 11.14
CA LEU A 167 -1.90 -16.10 12.05
C LEU A 167 -0.87 -16.42 13.13
N ALA A 168 -0.88 -17.64 13.68
CA ALA A 168 0.11 -18.09 14.66
C ALA A 168 1.53 -18.15 14.05
N ILE A 169 1.67 -18.66 12.82
CA ILE A 169 2.96 -18.68 12.10
C ILE A 169 3.48 -17.25 11.90
N ILE A 170 2.63 -16.34 11.41
CA ILE A 170 3.01 -14.93 11.22
C ILE A 170 3.43 -14.28 12.54
N ALA A 171 2.71 -14.54 13.63
CA ALA A 171 3.06 -14.02 14.95
C ALA A 171 4.42 -14.54 15.41
N ASN A 172 4.69 -15.84 15.26
CA ASN A 172 5.99 -16.43 15.59
C ASN A 172 7.12 -15.85 14.75
N MET A 173 6.94 -15.72 13.42
CA MET A 173 7.93 -15.09 12.54
C MET A 173 8.24 -13.65 12.96
N ARG A 174 7.24 -12.87 13.39
CA ARG A 174 7.45 -11.50 13.90
C ARG A 174 8.28 -11.49 15.18
N VAL A 175 8.00 -12.41 16.10
CA VAL A 175 8.78 -12.56 17.34
C VAL A 175 10.22 -12.95 17.02
N ASP A 176 10.44 -13.90 16.12
CA ASP A 176 11.78 -14.35 15.74
C ASP A 176 12.56 -13.24 15.03
N HIS A 177 11.91 -12.47 14.15
CA HIS A 177 12.52 -11.28 13.54
C HIS A 177 12.88 -10.22 14.58
N SER A 178 12.01 -9.97 15.56
CA SER A 178 12.32 -9.02 16.65
C SER A 178 13.54 -9.48 17.44
N LYS A 179 13.61 -10.76 17.81
CA LYS A 179 14.78 -11.32 18.51
C LYS A 179 16.05 -11.18 17.67
N ALA A 180 16.00 -11.48 16.38
CA ALA A 180 17.14 -11.34 15.49
C ALA A 180 17.62 -9.87 15.38
N LEU A 181 16.68 -8.92 15.32
CA LEU A 181 17.01 -7.49 15.33
C LEU A 181 17.64 -7.06 16.66
N ASP A 182 17.15 -7.56 17.79
CA ASP A 182 17.70 -7.24 19.10
C ASP A 182 19.10 -7.85 19.27
N SER A 183 19.34 -9.09 18.85
CA SER A 183 20.68 -9.68 18.82
C SER A 183 21.64 -8.89 17.92
N LEU A 184 21.18 -8.44 16.75
CA LEU A 184 22.01 -7.62 15.85
C LEU A 184 22.34 -6.24 16.45
N ARG A 185 21.41 -5.64 17.20
CA ARG A 185 21.66 -4.39 17.94
C ARG A 185 22.71 -4.60 19.02
N GLU A 186 22.61 -5.68 19.80
CA GLU A 186 23.59 -6.03 20.83
C GLU A 186 24.99 -6.23 20.20
N GLU A 187 25.08 -6.90 19.05
CA GLU A 187 26.33 -7.06 18.31
C GLU A 187 26.92 -5.71 17.88
N PHE A 188 26.11 -4.82 17.29
CA PHE A 188 26.57 -3.50 16.87
C PHE A 188 26.98 -2.60 18.05
N GLU A 189 26.26 -2.66 19.16
CA GLU A 189 26.62 -1.93 20.38
C GLU A 189 27.95 -2.43 20.94
N ALA A 190 28.16 -3.75 20.97
CA ALA A 190 29.42 -4.35 21.39
C ALA A 190 30.59 -3.95 20.48
N GLU A 191 30.39 -3.95 19.16
CA GLU A 191 31.38 -3.49 18.18
C GLU A 191 31.71 -2.00 18.35
N ALA A 192 30.70 -1.16 18.55
CA ALA A 192 30.86 0.27 18.78
C ALA A 192 31.69 0.54 20.05
N LEU A 193 31.34 -0.11 21.18
CA LEU A 193 32.09 -0.02 22.43
C LEU A 193 33.54 -0.51 22.25
N GLN A 194 33.75 -1.58 21.48
CA GLN A 194 35.10 -2.08 21.20
C GLN A 194 35.92 -1.07 20.37
N MET A 195 35.30 -0.41 19.39
CA MET A 195 35.93 0.62 18.55
C MET A 195 36.25 1.89 19.34
N GLU A 196 35.35 2.32 20.22
CA GLU A 196 35.59 3.44 21.15
C GLU A 196 36.76 3.12 22.07
N ALA A 197 36.77 1.95 22.71
CA ALA A 197 37.85 1.52 23.58
C ALA A 197 39.21 1.46 22.87
N LYS A 198 39.26 1.02 21.60
CA LYS A 198 40.49 1.05 20.77
C LYS A 198 40.94 2.49 20.50
N SER A 199 40.00 3.38 20.18
CA SER A 199 40.27 4.79 19.88
C SER A 199 40.77 5.53 21.11
N GLU A 200 40.14 5.34 22.28
CA GLU A 200 40.60 5.88 23.55
C GLU A 200 42.01 5.42 23.91
N LYS A 201 42.31 4.12 23.76
CA LYS A 201 43.66 3.59 23.99
C LYS A 201 44.68 4.28 23.08
N ARG A 202 44.34 4.50 21.81
CA ARG A 202 45.21 5.20 20.84
C ARG A 202 45.44 6.66 21.22
N ILE A 203 44.40 7.36 21.67
CA ILE A 203 44.50 8.75 22.14
C ILE A 203 45.41 8.82 23.38
N LYS A 204 45.17 7.97 24.39
CA LYS A 204 46.01 7.90 25.60
C LYS A 204 47.47 7.59 25.28
N ALA A 205 47.72 6.66 24.34
CA ALA A 205 49.08 6.34 23.91
C ALA A 205 49.77 7.55 23.23
N LEU A 206 49.06 8.30 22.37
CA LEU A 206 49.59 9.51 21.74
C LEU A 206 49.85 10.62 22.76
N GLN A 207 48.95 10.82 23.72
CA GLN A 207 49.14 11.78 24.81
C GLN A 207 50.41 11.44 25.60
N ASN A 208 50.57 10.20 26.03
CA ASN A 208 51.77 9.74 26.74
C ASN A 208 53.04 9.94 25.91
N GLN A 209 52.99 9.68 24.60
CA GLN A 209 54.13 9.88 23.71
C GLN A 209 54.51 11.37 23.57
N LEU A 210 53.52 12.26 23.44
CA LEU A 210 53.74 13.70 23.36
C LEU A 210 54.27 14.27 24.68
N GLU A 211 53.72 13.83 25.80
CA GLU A 211 54.22 14.20 27.14
C GLU A 211 55.67 13.75 27.33
N LEU A 212 56.00 12.53 26.91
CA LEU A 212 57.37 12.03 26.98
C LEU A 212 58.30 12.88 26.11
N ARG A 213 57.91 13.18 24.85
CA ARG A 213 58.69 14.06 23.97
C ARG A 213 58.91 15.44 24.59
N HIS A 214 57.86 16.07 25.10
CA HIS A 214 57.95 17.37 25.75
C HIS A 214 58.88 17.34 26.97
N LYS A 215 58.79 16.30 27.82
CA LYS A 215 59.71 16.11 28.95
C LYS A 215 61.16 15.96 28.48
N THR A 216 61.40 15.17 27.43
CA THR A 216 62.75 15.00 26.89
C THR A 216 63.31 16.27 26.26
N GLU A 217 62.49 17.05 25.57
CA GLU A 217 62.89 18.33 24.97
C GLU A 217 63.20 19.38 26.04
N LEU A 218 62.41 19.44 27.11
CA LEU A 218 62.67 20.28 28.28
C LEU A 218 64.01 19.95 28.92
N VAL A 219 64.25 18.67 29.23
CA VAL A 219 65.53 18.23 29.83
C VAL A 219 66.70 18.57 28.90
N ALA A 220 66.59 18.29 27.61
CA ALA A 220 67.64 18.64 26.64
C ALA A 220 67.88 20.16 26.55
N GLN A 221 66.84 20.98 26.68
CA GLN A 221 66.96 22.43 26.69
C GLN A 221 67.58 22.94 27.99
N GLU A 222 67.23 22.35 29.13
CA GLU A 222 67.86 22.63 30.42
C GLU A 222 69.34 22.27 30.41
N GLU A 223 69.72 21.11 29.89
CA GLU A 223 71.12 20.71 29.72
C GLU A 223 71.89 21.70 28.83
N LYS A 224 71.32 22.13 27.70
CA LYS A 224 71.92 23.17 26.85
C LYS A 224 72.13 24.48 27.59
N LYS A 225 71.12 24.93 28.36
CA LYS A 225 71.21 26.15 29.17
C LYS A 225 72.27 26.01 30.27
N ASN A 226 72.33 24.87 30.95
CA ASN A 226 73.31 24.58 31.99
C ASN A 226 74.73 24.54 31.42
N ASN A 227 74.93 23.91 30.26
CA ASN A 227 76.22 23.88 29.57
C ASN A 227 76.67 25.29 29.14
N PHE A 228 75.73 26.11 28.65
CA PHE A 228 76.00 27.50 28.31
C PHE A 228 76.36 28.33 29.54
N LEU A 229 75.62 28.17 30.64
CA LEU A 229 75.90 28.82 31.92
C LEU A 229 77.29 28.43 32.44
N ALA A 230 77.63 27.15 32.41
CA ALA A 230 78.96 26.65 32.79
C ALA A 230 80.07 27.27 31.94
N THR A 231 79.83 27.45 30.64
CA THR A 231 80.78 28.11 29.72
C THR A 231 80.97 29.59 30.08
N ILE A 232 79.87 30.31 30.36
CA ILE A 232 79.94 31.71 30.81
C ILE A 232 80.72 31.82 32.12
N ILE A 233 80.41 30.98 33.11
CA ILE A 233 81.10 30.96 34.40
C ILE A 233 82.59 30.73 34.19
N SER A 234 82.97 29.70 33.42
CA SER A 234 84.39 29.43 33.12
C SER A 234 85.09 30.59 32.42
N ASN A 235 84.42 31.27 31.49
CA ASN A 235 84.98 32.44 30.82
C ASN A 235 85.13 33.63 31.78
N HIS A 236 84.15 33.86 32.64
CA HIS A 236 84.21 34.91 33.66
C HIS A 236 85.31 34.63 34.69
N ASP A 237 85.50 33.38 35.12
CA ASP A 237 86.58 33.00 36.02
C ASP A 237 87.95 33.26 35.36
N LYS A 238 88.11 32.92 34.08
CA LYS A 238 89.34 33.21 33.32
C LYS A 238 89.61 34.70 33.22
N THR A 239 88.63 35.51 32.83
CA THR A 239 88.82 36.97 32.71
C THR A 239 89.07 37.60 34.08
N PHE A 240 88.46 37.09 35.13
CA PHE A 240 88.73 37.51 36.50
C PHE A 240 90.16 37.17 36.93
N ASP A 241 90.66 35.97 36.62
CA ASP A 241 92.04 35.58 36.89
C ASP A 241 93.05 36.43 36.08
N GLU A 242 92.75 36.74 34.82
CA GLU A 242 93.54 37.65 33.99
C GLU A 242 93.58 39.07 34.57
N MET A 243 92.42 39.60 34.99
CA MET A 243 92.32 40.90 35.64
C MET A 243 93.09 40.92 36.97
N LYS A 244 92.98 39.85 37.76
CA LYS A 244 93.73 39.67 39.00
C LYS A 244 95.24 39.66 38.75
N LYS A 245 95.71 38.94 37.73
CA LYS A 245 97.13 38.96 37.30
C LYS A 245 97.56 40.36 36.89
N TYR A 246 96.80 41.04 36.04
CA TYR A 246 97.09 42.42 35.60
C TYR A 246 97.25 43.38 36.79
N TYR A 247 96.33 43.38 37.75
CA TYR A 247 96.45 44.24 38.93
C TYR A 247 97.58 43.80 39.88
N THR A 248 97.87 42.51 39.97
CA THR A 248 99.03 41.98 40.72
C THR A 248 100.35 42.43 40.09
N ASP A 249 100.43 42.44 38.77
CA ASP A 249 101.60 42.89 38.02
C ASP A 249 101.79 44.40 38.15
N ILE A 250 100.71 45.20 38.05
CA ILE A 250 100.77 46.64 38.32
C ILE A 250 101.22 46.92 39.75
N THR A 251 100.67 46.22 40.74
CA THR A 251 101.09 46.41 42.14
C THR A 251 102.54 46.01 42.34
N ALA A 252 103.01 44.92 41.75
CA ALA A 252 104.43 44.54 41.76
C ALA A 252 105.32 45.59 41.08
N THR A 253 104.89 46.16 39.96
CA THR A 253 105.62 47.21 39.23
C THR A 253 105.66 48.52 40.02
N ASN A 254 104.53 48.92 40.60
CA ASN A 254 104.43 50.08 41.49
C ASN A 254 105.29 49.89 42.74
N LEU A 255 105.34 48.68 43.33
CA LEU A 255 106.23 48.39 44.46
C LEU A 255 107.71 48.52 44.06
N LYS A 256 108.11 48.02 42.87
CA LYS A 256 109.47 48.21 42.33
C LYS A 256 109.81 49.69 42.15
N LEU A 257 108.91 50.46 41.55
CA LEU A 257 109.07 51.91 41.38
C LEU A 257 109.19 52.63 42.74
N ILE A 258 108.36 52.26 43.72
CA ILE A 258 108.46 52.80 45.08
C ILE A 258 109.81 52.46 45.71
N THR A 259 110.34 51.26 45.51
CA THR A 259 111.68 50.90 46.03
C THR A 259 112.80 51.68 45.34
N GLU A 260 112.70 51.91 44.02
CA GLU A 260 113.65 52.71 43.25
C GLU A 260 113.63 54.18 43.70
N LEU A 261 112.45 54.80 43.77
CA LEU A 261 112.30 56.17 44.25
C LEU A 261 112.77 56.35 45.70
N LYS A 262 112.60 55.33 46.56
CA LYS A 262 113.16 55.35 47.92
C LYS A 262 114.69 55.30 47.93
N ALA A 263 115.32 54.56 47.02
CA ALA A 263 116.77 54.52 46.88
C ALA A 263 117.31 55.86 46.37
N GLU A 264 116.66 56.45 45.35
CA GLU A 264 116.99 57.78 44.83
C GLU A 264 116.85 58.88 45.88
N LEU A 265 115.79 58.84 46.70
CA LEU A 265 115.60 59.78 47.81
C LEU A 265 116.70 59.63 48.89
N GLY A 266 117.22 58.41 49.09
CA GLY A 266 118.36 58.15 49.95
C GLY A 266 119.64 58.82 49.44
N GLU A 267 119.95 58.65 48.15
CA GLU A 267 121.08 59.35 47.51
C GLU A 267 120.91 60.88 47.52
N GLN A 268 119.69 61.38 47.30
CA GLN A 268 119.42 62.81 47.23
C GLN A 268 119.61 63.49 48.60
N LYS A 269 119.23 62.81 49.70
CA LYS A 269 119.52 63.27 51.07
C LYS A 269 121.02 63.30 51.38
N GLU A 270 121.79 62.36 50.83
CA GLU A 270 123.25 62.37 50.94
C GLU A 270 123.90 63.54 50.19
N ARG A 271 123.31 63.98 49.07
CA ARG A 271 123.74 65.19 48.33
C ARG A 271 123.33 66.48 49.03
N GLU A 272 122.11 66.56 49.58
CA GLU A 272 121.65 67.73 50.35
C GLU A 272 122.54 68.00 51.57
N HIS A 273 122.90 66.97 52.33
CA HIS A 273 123.80 67.11 53.48
C HIS A 273 125.18 67.71 53.11
N LYS A 274 125.66 67.47 51.89
CA LYS A 274 126.93 68.06 51.39
C LYS A 274 126.76 69.53 51.01
N LEU A 275 125.65 69.90 50.40
CA LEU A 275 125.34 71.28 50.00
C LEU A 275 125.00 72.20 51.18
N GLU A 276 124.43 71.64 52.25
CA GLU A 276 124.07 72.38 53.46
C GLU A 276 125.31 72.83 54.27
N GLN A 277 126.44 72.12 54.15
CA GLN A 277 127.74 72.56 54.72
C GLN A 277 128.38 73.73 53.95
N GLU A 278 128.13 73.86 52.64
CA GLU A 278 128.71 74.91 51.79
C GLU A 278 127.91 76.24 51.85
N MET A 279 126.59 76.15 52.09
CA MET A 279 125.68 77.31 52.17
C MET A 279 125.82 78.17 53.43
N GLY A 280 126.38 77.63 54.52
CA GLY A 280 126.55 78.37 55.79
C GLY A 280 127.51 79.56 55.74
N ALA A 281 128.47 79.57 54.80
CA ALA A 281 129.48 80.62 54.69
C ALA A 281 129.03 81.85 53.87
N ALA A 282 127.95 81.75 53.08
CA ALA A 282 127.55 82.78 52.10
C ALA A 282 126.40 83.71 52.56
N VAL A 283 125.73 83.38 53.67
CA VAL A 283 124.48 84.05 54.12
C VAL A 283 124.71 85.44 54.74
N THR A 284 125.92 85.78 55.20
CA THR A 284 126.20 87.08 55.83
C THR A 284 126.33 88.26 54.85
N GLY A 285 126.45 88.00 53.54
CA GLY A 285 126.58 89.06 52.51
C GLY A 285 125.24 89.56 51.92
N ARG A 286 124.15 88.81 52.08
CA ARG A 286 122.88 89.05 51.36
C ARG A 286 121.92 90.03 52.08
N ALA A 287 122.38 90.73 53.11
CA ALA A 287 121.56 91.64 53.92
C ALA A 287 121.42 93.08 53.41
N ARG A 288 121.96 93.48 52.24
CA ARG A 288 122.06 94.92 51.87
C ARG A 288 121.29 95.36 50.61
N LEU A 289 120.75 94.43 49.82
CA LEU A 289 120.14 94.73 48.51
C LEU A 289 118.61 94.52 48.45
N GLU A 290 118.00 93.97 49.51
CA GLU A 290 116.56 93.64 49.53
C GLU A 290 115.65 94.85 49.85
N GLU A 291 116.21 96.00 50.25
CA GLU A 291 115.47 97.20 50.65
C GLU A 291 115.03 98.09 49.46
N GLU A 292 115.69 98.00 48.29
CA GLU A 292 115.35 98.82 47.11
C GLU A 292 114.22 98.24 46.23
N VAL A 293 113.90 96.94 46.36
CA VAL A 293 112.93 96.23 45.51
C VAL A 293 111.47 96.42 45.97
N ALA A 294 111.25 96.96 47.18
CA ALA A 294 109.93 97.11 47.78
C ALA A 294 109.05 98.23 47.17
N SER A 295 109.63 99.22 46.49
CA SER A 295 108.91 100.42 46.03
C SER A 295 108.20 100.30 44.66
N LEU A 296 108.57 99.31 43.83
CA LEU A 296 108.06 99.17 42.45
C LEU A 296 106.96 98.10 42.27
N ARG A 297 106.68 97.27 43.28
CA ARG A 297 105.68 96.18 43.20
C ARG A 297 104.22 96.59 43.50
N LYS A 298 103.96 97.85 43.88
CA LYS A 298 102.61 98.32 44.26
C LYS A 298 101.72 98.80 43.09
N LYS A 299 102.25 98.96 41.86
CA LYS A 299 101.50 99.51 40.71
C LYS A 299 101.00 98.48 39.67
N LEU A 300 101.32 97.19 39.83
CA LEU A 300 101.02 96.14 38.83
C LEU A 300 99.84 95.21 39.21
N ALA A 301 99.37 95.24 40.47
CA ALA A 301 98.44 94.22 40.98
C ALA A 301 96.93 94.48 40.69
N ASP A 302 96.52 95.71 40.37
CA ASP A 302 95.09 96.06 40.32
C ASP A 302 94.41 95.84 38.95
N SER A 303 95.16 95.60 37.86
CA SER A 303 94.58 95.51 36.50
C SER A 303 94.23 94.08 36.05
N GLN A 304 94.70 93.05 36.75
CA GLN A 304 94.68 91.67 36.22
C GLN A 304 93.48 90.81 36.69
N ARG A 305 92.65 91.29 37.63
CA ARG A 305 91.50 90.53 38.18
C ARG A 305 90.15 90.76 37.45
N SER A 306 90.05 91.72 36.53
CA SER A 306 88.78 92.08 35.88
C SER A 306 88.43 91.28 34.61
N VAL A 307 89.43 90.70 33.92
CA VAL A 307 89.24 90.12 32.58
C VAL A 307 88.70 88.69 32.57
N GLN A 308 88.98 87.86 33.57
CA GLN A 308 88.62 86.42 33.56
C GLN A 308 87.14 86.10 33.85
N ARG A 309 86.33 87.04 34.38
CA ARG A 309 84.91 86.77 34.71
C ARG A 309 83.96 86.87 33.51
N SER A 310 84.29 87.63 32.48
CA SER A 310 83.40 87.93 31.34
C SER A 310 83.34 86.79 30.30
N GLN A 311 84.40 86.00 30.15
CA GLN A 311 84.47 84.93 29.14
C GLN A 311 83.59 83.72 29.46
N ARG A 312 83.40 83.36 30.75
CA ARG A 312 82.62 82.17 31.14
C ARG A 312 81.10 82.28 30.94
N HIS A 313 80.54 83.49 30.91
CA HIS A 313 79.09 83.68 30.72
C HIS A 313 78.65 83.69 29.24
N LYS A 314 79.57 83.92 28.29
CA LYS A 314 79.25 84.01 26.86
C LYS A 314 79.08 82.64 26.19
N GLU A 315 79.81 81.62 26.64
CA GLU A 315 79.76 80.26 26.08
C GLU A 315 78.49 79.49 26.49
N SER A 316 77.99 79.71 27.71
CA SER A 316 76.75 79.09 28.22
C SER A 316 75.48 79.60 27.51
N TYR A 317 75.43 80.90 27.14
CA TYR A 317 74.29 81.51 26.44
C TYR A 317 74.12 81.02 24.99
N MET A 318 75.22 80.80 24.26
CA MET A 318 75.17 80.36 22.86
C MET A 318 74.65 78.92 22.70
N THR A 319 74.95 78.05 23.67
CA THR A 319 74.52 76.64 23.65
C THR A 319 73.01 76.50 23.87
N SER A 320 72.45 77.25 24.82
CA SER A 320 71.00 77.27 25.09
C SER A 320 70.20 77.91 23.94
N GLN A 321 70.78 78.88 23.20
CA GLN A 321 70.11 79.51 22.06
C GLN A 321 69.98 78.57 20.84
N ALA A 322 70.93 77.66 20.64
CA ALA A 322 70.89 76.67 19.56
C ALA A 322 69.80 75.60 19.78
N GLN A 323 69.66 75.11 21.01
CA GLN A 323 68.64 74.12 21.38
C GLN A 323 67.20 74.65 21.22
N LEU A 324 66.98 75.94 21.49
CA LEU A 324 65.68 76.60 21.38
C LEU A 324 65.24 76.78 19.91
N LYS A 325 66.17 76.83 18.95
CA LYS A 325 65.84 76.87 17.51
C LYS A 325 65.35 75.51 17.00
N VAL A 326 66.00 74.41 17.40
CA VAL A 326 65.64 73.04 16.97
C VAL A 326 64.24 72.67 17.48
N LEU A 327 63.95 72.94 18.76
CA LEU A 327 62.64 72.67 19.35
C LEU A 327 61.51 73.49 18.71
N LYS A 328 61.80 74.70 18.22
CA LYS A 328 60.81 75.50 17.49
C LYS A 328 60.47 74.90 16.12
N SER A 329 61.47 74.42 15.37
CA SER A 329 61.23 73.75 14.09
C SER A 329 60.48 72.42 14.24
N GLU A 330 60.74 71.65 15.31
CA GLU A 330 60.00 70.40 15.58
C GLU A 330 58.53 70.66 15.94
N LYS A 331 58.25 71.71 16.70
CA LYS A 331 56.87 72.11 17.04
C LYS A 331 56.07 72.48 15.79
N GLU A 332 56.66 73.25 14.86
CA GLU A 332 55.99 73.68 13.63
C GLU A 332 55.71 72.50 12.69
N ALA A 333 56.63 71.52 12.60
CA ALA A 333 56.42 70.29 11.82
C ALA A 333 55.27 69.44 12.37
N LEU A 334 55.22 69.22 13.70
CA LEU A 334 54.15 68.45 14.34
C LEU A 334 52.78 69.12 14.23
N GLN A 335 52.72 70.45 14.24
CA GLN A 335 51.47 71.19 14.03
C GLN A 335 50.92 71.00 12.62
N TRP A 336 51.78 70.90 11.61
CA TRP A 336 51.36 70.65 10.23
C TRP A 336 50.85 69.22 10.04
N GLU A 337 51.54 68.22 10.59
CA GLU A 337 51.10 66.81 10.51
C GLU A 337 49.73 66.59 11.17
N LEU A 338 49.47 67.27 12.29
CA LEU A 338 48.20 67.18 13.01
C LEU A 338 47.03 67.76 12.19
N GLU A 339 47.26 68.86 11.46
CA GLU A 339 46.25 69.46 10.59
C GLU A 339 45.93 68.57 9.38
N VAL A 340 46.96 67.96 8.77
CA VAL A 340 46.78 67.00 7.67
C VAL A 340 46.00 65.76 8.12
N LEU A 341 46.27 65.24 9.32
CA LEU A 341 45.55 64.08 9.86
C LEU A 341 44.09 64.40 10.18
N LYS A 342 43.78 65.62 10.65
CA LYS A 342 42.40 66.07 10.87
C LYS A 342 41.60 66.13 9.58
N GLN A 343 42.16 66.71 8.52
CA GLN A 343 41.49 66.79 7.21
C GLN A 343 41.20 65.39 6.65
N LYS A 344 42.15 64.44 6.80
CA LYS A 344 41.93 63.04 6.40
C LYS A 344 40.83 62.34 7.19
N ALA A 345 40.72 62.63 8.49
CA ALA A 345 39.67 62.06 9.33
C ALA A 345 38.28 62.57 8.91
N GLU A 346 38.15 63.88 8.63
CA GLU A 346 36.88 64.46 8.17
C GLU A 346 36.43 63.88 6.82
N THR A 347 37.35 63.66 5.87
CA THR A 347 37.02 63.01 4.59
C THR A 347 36.57 61.56 4.74
N ILE A 348 37.18 60.79 5.65
CA ILE A 348 36.79 59.39 5.89
C ILE A 348 35.41 59.33 6.57
N GLU A 349 35.11 60.28 7.47
CA GLU A 349 33.78 60.35 8.09
C GLU A 349 32.67 60.73 7.10
N SER A 350 32.95 61.61 6.12
CA SER A 350 31.97 61.92 5.06
C SER A 350 31.73 60.72 4.14
N GLU A 351 32.79 60.04 3.70
CA GLU A 351 32.68 58.83 2.86
C GLU A 351 31.88 57.73 3.56
N ARG A 352 32.10 57.53 4.86
CA ARG A 352 31.34 56.57 5.67
C ARG A 352 29.85 56.90 5.73
N LYS A 353 29.49 58.18 5.90
CA LYS A 353 28.08 58.62 5.93
C LYS A 353 27.41 58.40 4.58
N GLU A 354 28.07 58.78 3.49
CA GLU A 354 27.56 58.57 2.13
C GLU A 354 27.35 57.08 1.82
N LEU A 355 28.28 56.21 2.23
CA LEU A 355 28.11 54.76 2.06
C LEU A 355 26.91 54.21 2.83
N TYR A 356 26.69 54.71 4.06
CA TYR A 356 25.58 54.28 4.89
C TYR A 356 24.24 54.72 4.31
N ASP A 357 24.13 55.97 3.87
CA ASP A 357 22.91 56.50 3.24
C ASP A 357 22.61 55.79 1.92
N HIS A 358 23.64 55.49 1.12
CA HIS A 358 23.48 54.70 -0.11
C HIS A 358 23.01 53.27 0.18
N PHE A 359 23.56 52.60 1.19
CA PHE A 359 23.11 51.28 1.60
C PHE A 359 21.63 51.28 2.01
N VAL A 360 21.21 52.25 2.83
CA VAL A 360 19.82 52.39 3.26
C VAL A 360 18.88 52.60 2.06
N ALA A 361 19.28 53.44 1.09
CA ALA A 361 18.49 53.68 -0.12
C ALA A 361 18.34 52.41 -0.98
N VAL A 362 19.44 51.66 -1.21
CA VAL A 362 19.42 50.42 -2.01
C VAL A 362 18.57 49.34 -1.34
N VAL A 363 18.65 49.19 -0.01
CA VAL A 363 17.81 48.25 0.73
C VAL A 363 16.32 48.60 0.58
N GLY A 364 15.96 49.88 0.69
CA GLY A 364 14.59 50.35 0.48
C GLY A 364 14.06 50.06 -0.93
N GLU A 365 14.86 50.29 -1.97
CA GLU A 365 14.47 50.00 -3.36
C GLU A 365 14.27 48.49 -3.62
N VAL A 366 15.13 47.64 -3.07
CA VAL A 366 15.01 46.17 -3.18
C VAL A 366 13.75 45.70 -2.48
N GLN A 367 13.45 46.24 -1.31
CA GLN A 367 12.24 45.90 -0.56
C GLN A 367 10.98 46.31 -1.32
N GLN A 368 10.92 47.55 -1.84
CA GLN A 368 9.78 48.04 -2.64
C GLN A 368 9.55 47.21 -3.91
N ARG A 369 10.63 46.81 -4.61
CA ARG A 369 10.53 45.91 -5.78
C ARG A 369 10.01 44.52 -5.42
N SER A 370 10.42 43.99 -4.27
CA SER A 370 9.93 42.68 -3.78
C SER A 370 8.45 42.75 -3.40
N GLU A 371 8.01 43.82 -2.74
CA GLU A 371 6.62 44.06 -2.36
C GLU A 371 5.72 44.23 -3.59
N LEU A 372 6.15 45.01 -4.58
CA LEU A 372 5.44 45.13 -5.87
C LEU A 372 5.31 43.79 -6.59
N ARG A 373 6.36 42.96 -6.57
CA ARG A 373 6.33 41.62 -7.16
C ARG A 373 5.36 40.70 -6.42
N ASN A 374 5.32 40.77 -5.09
CA ASN A 374 4.37 40.01 -4.28
C ASN A 374 2.93 40.42 -4.57
N ILE A 375 2.63 41.73 -4.65
CA ILE A 375 1.30 42.23 -4.99
C ILE A 375 0.85 41.75 -6.37
N VAL A 376 1.74 41.71 -7.37
CA VAL A 376 1.42 41.18 -8.70
C VAL A 376 1.16 39.68 -8.67
N LEU A 377 1.92 38.92 -7.89
CA LEU A 377 1.71 37.47 -7.71
C LEU A 377 0.40 37.18 -6.99
N GLU A 378 0.05 37.94 -5.95
CA GLU A 378 -1.24 37.84 -5.26
C GLU A 378 -2.42 38.14 -6.19
N LYS A 379 -2.33 39.21 -7.00
CA LYS A 379 -3.38 39.49 -7.99
C LYS A 379 -3.54 38.36 -9.00
N ARG A 380 -2.42 37.77 -9.44
CA ARG A 380 -2.45 36.64 -10.38
C ARG A 380 -2.99 35.36 -9.74
N LEU A 381 -2.68 35.12 -8.46
CA LEU A 381 -3.23 34.01 -7.69
C LEU A 381 -4.75 34.15 -7.55
N ASN A 382 -5.23 35.34 -7.16
CA ASN A 382 -6.66 35.62 -7.05
C ASN A 382 -7.38 35.45 -8.39
N GLN A 383 -6.80 35.94 -9.49
CA GLN A 383 -7.37 35.73 -10.84
C GLN A 383 -7.46 34.25 -11.24
N VAL A 384 -6.46 33.43 -10.88
CA VAL A 384 -6.48 31.98 -11.14
C VAL A 384 -7.51 31.29 -10.25
N SER A 385 -7.65 31.71 -8.98
CA SER A 385 -8.67 31.24 -8.04
C SER A 385 -10.07 31.54 -8.55
N ASP A 386 -10.35 32.79 -8.94
CA ASP A 386 -11.64 33.21 -9.51
C ASP A 386 -11.97 32.43 -10.80
N HIS A 387 -10.95 32.12 -11.61
CA HIS A 387 -11.11 31.30 -12.80
C HIS A 387 -11.43 29.84 -12.49
N LEU A 388 -10.80 29.28 -11.46
CA LEU A 388 -11.06 27.93 -10.97
C LEU A 388 -12.50 27.83 -10.43
N GLU A 389 -12.91 28.76 -9.55
CA GLU A 389 -14.27 28.81 -9.00
C GLU A 389 -15.34 28.91 -10.09
N LYS A 390 -15.11 29.74 -11.12
CA LYS A 390 -16.01 29.82 -12.28
C LYS A 390 -16.05 28.52 -13.07
N LYS A 391 -14.92 27.83 -13.23
CA LYS A 391 -14.84 26.55 -13.94
C LYS A 391 -15.52 25.44 -13.15
N ASP A 392 -15.35 25.38 -11.84
CA ASP A 392 -16.01 24.41 -10.95
C ASP A 392 -17.52 24.65 -10.88
N ALA A 393 -17.96 25.92 -10.87
CA ALA A 393 -19.38 26.26 -10.95
C ALA A 393 -20.00 25.82 -12.29
N VAL A 394 -19.34 26.10 -13.42
CA VAL A 394 -19.79 25.66 -14.74
C VAL A 394 -19.76 24.14 -14.87
N LEU A 395 -18.74 23.47 -14.33
CA LEU A 395 -18.63 22.02 -14.35
C LEU A 395 -19.72 21.36 -13.50
N SER A 396 -20.04 21.94 -12.34
CA SER A 396 -21.17 21.53 -11.49
C SER A 396 -22.52 21.72 -12.19
N GLU A 397 -22.70 22.83 -12.91
CA GLU A 397 -23.92 23.11 -13.68
C GLU A 397 -24.09 22.16 -14.87
N VAL A 398 -23.02 21.87 -15.60
CA VAL A 398 -23.01 20.93 -16.73
C VAL A 398 -23.26 19.49 -16.26
N LEU A 399 -22.68 19.09 -15.12
CA LEU A 399 -22.94 17.78 -14.51
C LEU A 399 -24.41 17.61 -14.10
N ASN A 400 -25.01 18.65 -13.51
CA ASN A 400 -26.42 18.65 -13.15
C ASN A 400 -27.35 18.65 -14.38
N ALA A 401 -26.99 19.35 -15.46
CA ALA A 401 -27.79 19.42 -16.69
C ALA A 401 -27.70 18.15 -17.56
N ALA A 402 -26.56 17.45 -17.53
CA ALA A 402 -26.32 16.29 -18.39
C ALA A 402 -26.83 14.96 -17.80
N ASN A 403 -27.29 14.93 -16.54
CA ASN A 403 -27.79 13.72 -15.85
C ASN A 403 -26.86 12.50 -16.03
N LEU A 404 -25.54 12.75 -16.03
CA LEU A 404 -24.54 11.71 -16.22
C LEU A 404 -24.47 10.84 -14.97
N ASP A 405 -24.38 9.52 -15.17
CA ASP A 405 -24.15 8.57 -14.08
C ASP A 405 -22.83 8.92 -13.35
N PRO A 406 -22.86 9.24 -12.04
CA PRO A 406 -21.68 9.69 -11.30
C PRO A 406 -20.52 8.70 -11.32
N ALA A 407 -20.80 7.39 -11.40
CA ALA A 407 -19.76 6.36 -11.44
C ALA A 407 -19.02 6.37 -12.79
N SER A 408 -19.77 6.46 -13.90
CA SER A 408 -19.22 6.53 -15.25
C SER A 408 -18.45 7.83 -15.51
N PHE A 409 -18.94 8.98 -15.01
CA PHE A 409 -18.24 10.27 -15.12
C PHE A 409 -16.93 10.29 -14.31
N ASN A 410 -16.95 9.82 -13.06
CA ASN A 410 -15.74 9.77 -12.22
C ASN A 410 -14.68 8.82 -12.80
N GLN A 411 -15.10 7.73 -13.44
CA GLN A 411 -14.17 6.81 -14.11
C GLN A 411 -13.49 7.45 -15.32
N VAL A 412 -14.24 8.18 -16.15
CA VAL A 412 -13.69 8.93 -17.30
C VAL A 412 -12.86 10.12 -16.83
N SER A 413 -13.27 10.83 -15.77
CA SER A 413 -12.52 11.91 -15.15
C SER A 413 -11.18 11.43 -14.60
N HIS A 414 -11.16 10.32 -13.85
CA HIS A 414 -9.91 9.74 -13.34
C HIS A 414 -9.01 9.20 -14.46
N GLN A 415 -9.56 8.67 -15.55
CA GLN A 415 -8.76 8.29 -16.72
C GLN A 415 -8.15 9.52 -17.41
N LEU A 416 -8.91 10.61 -17.55
CA LEU A 416 -8.42 11.88 -18.09
C LEU A 416 -7.38 12.54 -17.19
N GLU A 417 -7.61 12.59 -15.88
CA GLU A 417 -6.64 13.05 -14.87
C GLU A 417 -5.35 12.24 -14.95
N ARG A 418 -5.45 10.91 -15.01
CA ARG A 418 -4.29 10.04 -15.15
C ARG A 418 -3.51 10.30 -16.43
N ILE A 419 -4.18 10.49 -17.57
CA ILE A 419 -3.53 10.86 -18.84
C ILE A 419 -2.88 12.25 -18.73
N VAL A 420 -3.54 13.21 -18.07
CA VAL A 420 -3.01 14.55 -17.86
C VAL A 420 -1.78 14.51 -16.94
N ASP A 421 -1.81 13.72 -15.88
CA ASP A 421 -0.70 13.52 -14.95
C ASP A 421 0.48 12.80 -15.60
N GLU A 422 0.22 11.75 -16.37
CA GLU A 422 1.24 11.06 -17.17
C GLU A 422 1.89 12.03 -18.16
N LYS A 423 1.10 12.86 -18.85
CA LYS A 423 1.64 13.90 -19.74
C LYS A 423 2.38 15.00 -18.99
N ASN A 424 1.92 15.42 -17.82
CA ASN A 424 2.59 16.41 -16.99
C ASN A 424 3.93 15.89 -16.44
N GLN A 425 4.01 14.61 -16.07
CA GLN A 425 5.26 13.96 -15.71
C GLN A 425 6.24 13.93 -16.88
N VAL A 426 5.78 13.59 -18.08
CA VAL A 426 6.61 13.64 -19.29
C VAL A 426 7.10 15.07 -19.58
N VAL A 427 6.22 16.07 -19.45
CA VAL A 427 6.59 17.50 -19.62
C VAL A 427 7.62 17.93 -18.58
N ASN A 428 7.49 17.51 -17.33
CA ASN A 428 8.46 17.84 -16.28
C ASN A 428 9.80 17.12 -16.50
N GLY A 429 9.78 15.84 -16.88
CA GLY A 429 10.99 15.09 -17.24
C GLY A 429 11.73 15.74 -18.41
N LEU A 430 11.02 16.12 -19.48
CA LEU A 430 11.61 16.86 -20.60
C LEU A 430 12.14 18.23 -20.18
N ARG A 431 11.49 18.93 -19.25
CA ARG A 431 11.99 20.21 -18.70
C ARG A 431 13.28 20.02 -17.92
N GLU A 432 13.38 18.95 -17.14
CA GLU A 432 14.59 18.59 -16.39
C GLU A 432 15.72 18.17 -17.32
N GLU A 433 15.43 17.42 -18.39
CA GLU A 433 16.39 17.10 -19.45
C GLU A 433 16.90 18.36 -20.17
N VAL A 434 16.02 19.30 -20.48
CA VAL A 434 16.42 20.59 -21.07
C VAL A 434 17.25 21.42 -20.09
N ALA A 435 16.90 21.43 -18.80
CA ALA A 435 17.65 22.15 -17.78
C ALA A 435 19.04 21.54 -17.54
N THR A 436 19.15 20.22 -17.54
CA THR A 436 20.43 19.50 -17.43
C THR A 436 21.28 19.68 -18.67
N LEU A 437 20.72 19.61 -19.89
CA LEU A 437 21.43 19.93 -21.13
C LEU A 437 21.94 21.37 -21.14
N ARG A 438 21.13 22.34 -20.70
CA ARG A 438 21.56 23.73 -20.56
C ARG A 438 22.69 23.87 -19.56
N ARG A 439 22.60 23.19 -18.40
CA ARG A 439 23.63 23.21 -17.36
C ARG A 439 24.94 22.60 -17.86
N MET A 440 24.88 21.44 -18.53
CA MET A 440 26.03 20.80 -19.18
C MET A 440 26.63 21.69 -20.28
N TYR A 441 25.79 22.38 -21.07
CA TYR A 441 26.25 23.33 -22.08
C TYR A 441 26.96 24.53 -21.44
N THR A 442 26.43 25.13 -20.37
CA THR A 442 27.15 26.20 -19.64
C THR A 442 28.44 25.71 -19.01
N GLU A 443 28.44 24.52 -18.39
CA GLU A 443 29.66 23.94 -17.82
C GLU A 443 30.72 23.64 -18.90
N LEU A 444 30.30 23.21 -20.09
CA LEU A 444 31.19 23.01 -21.23
C LEU A 444 31.76 24.35 -21.70
N MET A 445 30.91 25.39 -21.82
CA MET A 445 31.33 26.74 -22.20
C MET A 445 32.28 27.36 -21.17
N ASP A 446 32.04 27.17 -19.87
CA ASP A 446 32.93 27.62 -18.78
C ASP A 446 34.27 26.86 -18.79
N LYS A 447 34.26 25.55 -19.09
CA LYS A 447 35.48 24.75 -19.29
C LYS A 447 36.28 25.22 -20.51
N TYR A 448 35.62 25.58 -21.61
CA TYR A 448 36.28 26.16 -22.79
C TYR A 448 36.85 27.55 -22.51
N GLN A 449 36.11 28.42 -21.81
CA GLN A 449 36.59 29.76 -21.44
C GLN A 449 37.73 29.72 -20.43
N SER A 450 37.72 28.79 -19.48
CA SER A 450 38.80 28.59 -18.51
C SER A 450 40.06 27.96 -19.14
N ALA A 451 39.90 27.07 -20.12
CA ALA A 451 41.01 26.54 -20.92
C ALA A 451 41.66 27.62 -21.80
N ALA A 452 40.88 28.56 -22.34
CA ALA A 452 41.37 29.69 -23.12
C ALA A 452 42.07 30.79 -22.29
N ARG A 453 41.96 30.76 -20.94
CA ARG A 453 42.48 31.81 -20.04
C ARG A 453 43.79 31.47 -19.32
N LYS A 454 44.40 30.30 -19.52
CA LYS A 454 45.70 29.95 -18.90
C LYS A 454 46.89 30.65 -19.60
N PRO A 455 47.65 31.53 -18.93
CA PRO A 455 48.97 31.98 -19.37
C PRO A 455 50.08 31.00 -18.91
N PRO A 456 51.30 31.07 -19.48
CA PRO A 456 52.35 30.08 -19.28
C PRO A 456 52.96 30.20 -17.87
N THR A 457 53.25 29.05 -17.26
CA THR A 457 53.98 28.92 -15.99
C THR A 457 55.40 29.47 -16.13
N SER A 458 55.72 30.57 -15.43
CA SER A 458 57.10 31.04 -15.24
C SER A 458 57.70 30.43 -13.97
N THR A 459 58.56 29.45 -14.17
CA THR A 459 59.59 29.04 -13.21
C THR A 459 60.77 29.99 -13.33
N ASN A 460 61.11 30.72 -12.26
CA ASN A 460 62.46 30.78 -11.67
C ASN A 460 62.61 31.99 -10.74
N VAL A 461 62.85 31.68 -9.46
CA VAL A 461 63.35 32.60 -8.44
C VAL A 461 64.86 32.41 -8.38
N THR A 462 65.63 33.47 -8.65
CA THR A 462 67.05 33.57 -8.27
C THR A 462 67.29 34.90 -7.59
N LYS A 463 67.56 34.85 -6.29
CA LYS A 463 68.17 35.94 -5.50
C LYS A 463 69.64 36.09 -5.88
N LEU A 464 70.17 37.31 -5.77
CA LEU A 464 71.50 37.78 -5.28
C LEU A 464 71.84 39.17 -5.89
N PRO A 465 72.84 39.93 -5.40
CA PRO A 465 72.78 40.78 -4.21
C PRO A 465 73.22 42.25 -4.48
N ASN A 466 73.16 43.07 -3.43
CA ASN A 466 73.73 44.42 -3.28
C ASN A 466 74.96 44.74 -4.15
N ILE A 467 74.93 45.88 -4.83
CA ILE A 467 76.12 46.73 -5.04
C ILE A 467 75.72 48.20 -4.83
N SER A 468 76.49 48.83 -3.96
CA SER A 468 76.57 50.25 -3.63
C SER A 468 77.03 51.11 -4.81
N VAL A 469 76.31 52.21 -5.09
CA VAL A 469 76.82 53.60 -5.17
C VAL A 469 75.67 54.54 -4.80
#